data_AF-A0A2S3QP47-F1
#
_entry.id   AF-A0A2S3QP47-F1
#
_cell.length_a   1.000
_cell.length_b   1.000
_cell.length_c   1.000
_cell.angle_alpha   90.00
_cell.angle_beta   90.00
_cell.angle_gamma   90.00
#
_symmetry.space_group_name_H-M   'P 1'
#
loop_
_entity.id
_entity.type
_entity.pdbx_description
1 polymer ?
#
loop_
_entity_poly.entity_id
_entity_poly.type
_entity_poly.pdbx_seq_one_letter_code
_entity_poly.pdbx_strand_id
1 'polypeptide(L)'
;MQNRLLILILSLNMSFQACGLNLAGQSAYFDKEDIAKAQAGLSSQEMSLLGEVDLSKQSCEYDVLEEINQVANHKLYEALIYLRSSSKMDDTQYRLLLRTMKSFEKSKKEKFLVPLNPTVKDFRSQPFDNFQRAQERGLCFNLAAMSLFKELAQKKPIKFLKKAYHEELISKRTYWMLKRLAQEDYHLEPQTLAEYLKEQAFLTKQFPERLDIKGTNFISSRRDKSKVSRREALLAKYNQFQIIYLRGMTQRLLNRLNADEVIINVIIDDESVEEIILDPMEQYRFAAKMVRKELGDLQMMNLFEGVNVSFEDVLSASYETGLVSGDDLTTLALVDDVWNPELTKAEKRKRFIRRYGTIFVAAIPTTFYFVKVLSLVGIEMLTETKQEPARDHSIF
;
A
#
# COMPACT_ATOMS: atom_id res chain seq x y z
N MET A 1 44.59 -3.03 -26.36
CA MET A 1 44.11 -1.73 -25.81
C MET A 1 42.71 -1.78 -25.17
N GLN A 2 41.87 -2.78 -25.45
CA GLN A 2 40.49 -2.87 -24.90
C GLN A 2 40.40 -3.14 -23.38
N ASN A 3 41.38 -3.80 -22.76
CA ASN A 3 41.31 -4.10 -21.32
C ASN A 3 41.59 -2.90 -20.39
N ARG A 4 42.22 -1.83 -20.88
CA ARG A 4 42.52 -0.65 -20.02
C ARG A 4 41.34 0.30 -19.88
N LEU A 5 40.41 0.32 -20.85
CA LEU A 5 39.19 1.14 -20.78
C LEU A 5 38.19 0.55 -19.77
N LEU A 6 38.08 -0.79 -19.73
CA LEU A 6 37.18 -1.49 -18.80
C LEU A 6 37.61 -1.28 -17.33
N ILE A 7 38.93 -1.31 -17.07
CA ILE A 7 39.49 -1.07 -15.72
C ILE A 7 39.29 0.38 -15.27
N LEU A 8 39.35 1.35 -16.20
CA LEU A 8 39.14 2.77 -15.90
C LEU A 8 37.65 3.11 -15.65
N ILE A 9 36.73 2.40 -16.30
CA ILE A 9 35.27 2.49 -16.06
C ILE A 9 34.90 1.80 -14.74
N LEU A 10 35.56 0.70 -14.39
CA LEU A 10 35.36 0.03 -13.09
C LEU A 10 35.91 0.87 -11.93
N SER A 11 37.07 1.53 -12.08
CA SER A 11 37.64 2.36 -11.01
C SER A 11 36.90 3.67 -10.76
N LEU A 12 36.29 4.28 -11.79
CA LEU A 12 35.43 5.46 -11.65
C LEU A 12 34.07 5.17 -11.00
N ASN A 13 33.59 3.92 -11.04
CA ASN A 13 32.33 3.52 -10.41
C ASN A 13 32.49 3.03 -8.97
N MET A 14 33.67 2.50 -8.61
CA MET A 14 33.96 2.05 -7.24
C MET A 14 34.07 3.21 -6.24
N SER A 15 34.36 4.43 -6.69
CA SER A 15 34.35 5.63 -5.83
C SER A 15 32.94 6.18 -5.53
N PHE A 16 31.90 5.74 -6.25
CA PHE A 16 30.50 6.09 -5.96
C PHE A 16 29.80 5.13 -4.98
N GLN A 17 30.36 3.95 -4.72
CA GLN A 17 29.73 2.91 -3.90
C GLN A 17 30.01 3.03 -2.39
N ALA A 18 30.87 3.96 -1.96
CA ALA A 18 31.14 4.20 -0.53
C ALA A 18 30.04 4.99 0.22
N CYS A 19 28.95 5.40 -0.45
CA CYS A 19 27.82 6.12 0.18
C CYS A 19 26.48 5.35 0.16
N GLY A 20 26.52 4.04 -0.06
CA GLY A 20 25.35 3.15 -0.02
C GLY A 20 25.13 2.51 1.36
N LEU A 21 25.04 3.30 2.43
CA LEU A 21 24.48 2.80 3.68
C LEU A 21 23.04 2.34 3.41
N ASN A 22 22.80 1.04 3.57
CA ASN A 22 21.48 0.42 3.68
C ASN A 22 20.67 1.13 4.76
N LEU A 23 19.92 2.14 4.35
CA LEU A 23 18.83 2.70 5.15
C LEU A 23 17.60 1.86 4.84
N ALA A 24 16.89 1.48 5.89
CA ALA A 24 15.53 0.94 5.83
C ALA A 24 14.74 1.63 4.70
N GLY A 25 14.01 0.84 3.90
CA GLY A 25 13.41 1.25 2.63
C GLY A 25 12.90 2.69 2.60
N GLN A 26 13.26 3.42 1.54
CA GLN A 26 12.92 4.84 1.38
C GLN A 26 11.41 5.04 1.56
N SER A 27 11.03 5.90 2.51
CA SER A 27 9.62 6.31 2.65
C SER A 27 9.23 7.19 1.47
N ALA A 28 8.00 7.04 0.98
CA ALA A 28 7.45 7.94 -0.05
C ALA A 28 7.04 9.31 0.52
N TYR A 29 7.29 9.58 1.80
CA TYR A 29 6.78 10.77 2.49
C TYR A 29 7.84 11.70 3.07
N PHE A 30 9.09 11.25 3.22
CA PHE A 30 10.20 12.03 3.75
C PHE A 30 11.53 11.47 3.24
N ASP A 31 12.56 12.31 3.21
CA ASP A 31 13.88 11.94 2.69
C ASP A 31 14.94 11.76 3.79
N LYS A 32 16.20 11.54 3.39
CA LYS A 32 17.31 11.40 4.35
C LYS A 32 17.59 12.68 5.13
N GLU A 33 17.33 13.84 4.55
CA GLU A 33 17.52 15.14 5.20
C GLU A 33 16.48 15.32 6.30
N ASP A 34 15.23 14.94 6.05
CA ASP A 34 14.16 14.93 7.03
C ASP A 34 14.48 14.00 8.22
N ILE A 35 15.05 12.81 7.97
CA ILE A 35 15.49 11.90 9.03
C ILE A 35 16.59 12.55 9.87
N ALA A 36 17.60 13.14 9.23
CA ALA A 36 18.70 13.79 9.94
C ALA A 36 18.19 14.98 10.79
N LYS A 37 17.25 15.77 10.26
CA LYS A 37 16.60 16.86 11.01
C LYS A 37 15.80 16.34 12.19
N ALA A 38 15.03 15.27 12.02
CA ALA A 38 14.25 14.66 13.10
C ALA A 38 15.15 14.14 14.24
N GLN A 39 16.25 13.45 13.89
CA GLN A 39 17.22 12.95 14.86
C GLN A 39 17.97 14.07 15.58
N ALA A 40 18.28 15.17 14.90
CA ALA A 40 18.90 16.34 15.51
C ALA A 40 17.93 17.14 16.40
N GLY A 41 16.63 17.12 16.06
CA GLY A 41 15.58 17.84 16.79
C GLY A 41 15.18 17.17 18.11
N LEU A 42 15.34 15.85 18.22
CA LEU A 42 14.97 15.07 19.42
C LEU A 42 16.19 14.80 20.30
N SER A 43 16.03 14.96 21.61
CA SER A 43 17.02 14.56 22.61
C SER A 43 17.09 13.04 22.74
N SER A 44 18.21 12.52 23.25
CA SER A 44 18.37 11.08 23.52
C SER A 44 17.31 10.53 24.47
N GLN A 45 16.86 11.33 25.43
CA GLN A 45 15.79 10.95 26.36
C GLN A 45 14.43 10.87 25.63
N GLU A 46 14.09 11.86 24.80
CA GLU A 46 12.87 11.85 23.98
C GLU A 46 12.85 10.64 23.04
N MET A 47 13.96 10.33 22.38
CA MET A 47 14.10 9.16 21.51
C MET A 47 13.94 7.84 22.28
N SER A 48 14.52 7.72 23.46
CA SER A 48 14.37 6.52 24.32
C SER A 48 12.91 6.31 24.71
N LEU A 49 12.23 7.35 25.18
CA LEU A 49 10.82 7.28 25.58
C LEU A 49 9.91 6.99 24.39
N LEU A 50 10.17 7.58 23.22
CA LEU A 50 9.45 7.24 21.98
C LEU A 50 9.64 5.77 21.60
N GLY A 51 10.80 5.18 21.88
CA GLY A 51 11.05 3.75 21.66
C GLY A 51 10.18 2.81 22.52
N GLU A 52 9.69 3.31 23.66
CA GLU A 52 8.83 2.58 24.60
C GLU A 52 7.33 2.73 24.29
N VAL A 53 6.94 3.70 23.44
CA VAL A 53 5.54 3.92 23.07
C VAL A 53 5.01 2.70 22.31
N ASP A 54 3.96 2.09 22.86
CA ASP A 54 3.31 0.92 22.28
C ASP A 54 2.13 1.32 21.40
N LEU A 55 2.44 1.66 20.16
CA LEU A 55 1.46 2.06 19.15
C LEU A 55 0.44 0.94 18.80
N SER A 56 0.68 -0.31 19.23
CA SER A 56 -0.26 -1.40 18.99
C SER A 56 -1.51 -1.34 19.87
N LYS A 57 -1.42 -0.66 21.02
CA LYS A 57 -2.52 -0.54 21.99
C LYS A 57 -3.51 0.57 21.67
N GLN A 58 -3.14 1.52 20.82
CA GLN A 58 -3.97 2.68 20.52
C GLN A 58 -4.39 2.67 19.06
N SER A 59 -5.71 2.65 18.83
CA SER A 59 -6.28 2.66 17.48
C SER A 59 -6.68 4.06 17.00
N CYS A 60 -6.82 5.02 17.91
CA CYS A 60 -7.39 6.34 17.60
C CYS A 60 -6.29 7.37 17.35
N GLU A 61 -6.36 8.07 16.21
CA GLU A 61 -5.31 9.01 15.77
C GLU A 61 -5.03 10.11 16.79
N TYR A 62 -6.08 10.70 17.37
CA TYR A 62 -5.92 11.78 18.34
C TYR A 62 -5.27 11.33 19.65
N ASP A 63 -5.51 10.10 20.06
CA ASP A 63 -4.94 9.54 21.30
C ASP A 63 -3.46 9.23 21.08
N VAL A 64 -3.12 8.63 19.93
CA VAL A 64 -1.74 8.40 19.50
C VAL A 64 -0.96 9.71 19.40
N LEU A 65 -1.56 10.74 18.77
CA LEU A 65 -0.91 12.05 18.67
C LEU A 65 -0.78 12.73 20.03
N GLU A 66 -1.71 12.51 20.97
CA GLU A 66 -1.61 13.07 22.32
C GLU A 66 -0.46 12.44 23.12
N GLU A 67 -0.33 11.11 23.09
CA GLU A 67 0.78 10.40 23.73
C GLU A 67 2.13 10.83 23.15
N ILE A 68 2.27 10.80 21.81
CA ILE A 68 3.50 11.23 21.14
C ILE A 68 3.82 12.70 21.46
N ASN A 69 2.82 13.58 21.46
CA ASN A 69 3.00 15.00 21.77
C ASN A 69 3.52 15.24 23.20
N GLN A 70 3.09 14.42 24.16
CA GLN A 70 3.53 14.50 25.55
C GLN A 70 4.99 14.05 25.68
N VAL A 71 5.34 12.95 25.03
CA VAL A 71 6.70 12.39 25.07
C VAL A 71 7.71 13.27 24.34
N ALA A 72 7.35 13.75 23.15
CA ALA A 72 8.24 14.51 22.27
C ALA A 72 8.26 16.03 22.55
N ASN A 73 7.68 16.47 23.68
CA ASN A 73 7.63 17.88 24.08
C ASN A 73 7.21 18.83 22.93
N HIS A 74 6.08 18.53 22.29
CA HIS A 74 5.52 19.28 21.16
C HIS A 74 6.27 19.20 19.81
N LYS A 75 7.30 18.34 19.66
CA LYS A 75 7.99 18.08 18.39
C LYS A 75 7.36 16.91 17.63
N LEU A 76 6.08 17.04 17.31
CA LEU A 76 5.28 15.92 16.79
C LEU A 76 5.80 15.42 15.44
N TYR A 77 6.19 16.34 14.56
CA TYR A 77 6.63 16.00 13.21
C TYR A 77 7.92 15.15 13.23
N GLU A 78 8.91 15.60 14.00
CA GLU A 78 10.17 14.91 14.21
C GLU A 78 9.96 13.55 14.87
N ALA A 79 9.05 13.47 15.86
CA ALA A 79 8.71 12.22 16.52
C ALA A 79 8.07 11.19 15.58
N LEU A 80 7.16 11.62 14.70
CA LEU A 80 6.55 10.73 13.70
C LEU A 80 7.61 10.19 12.71
N ILE A 81 8.53 11.03 12.24
CA ILE A 81 9.64 10.59 11.38
C ILE A 81 10.52 9.59 12.13
N TYR A 82 10.87 9.88 13.39
CA TYR A 82 11.68 8.99 14.22
C TYR A 82 11.04 7.61 14.41
N LEU A 83 9.77 7.57 14.81
CA LEU A 83 9.01 6.31 15.00
C LEU A 83 8.93 5.49 13.71
N ARG A 84 8.77 6.15 12.56
CA ARG A 84 8.77 5.45 11.27
C ARG A 84 10.16 4.93 10.90
N SER A 85 11.21 5.72 11.13
CA SER A 85 12.60 5.36 10.82
C SER A 85 13.14 4.22 11.70
N SER A 86 12.61 4.09 12.91
CA SER A 86 12.91 3.02 13.87
C SER A 86 12.01 1.78 13.72
N SER A 87 11.20 1.72 12.65
CA SER A 87 10.27 0.61 12.36
C SER A 87 9.21 0.36 13.44
N LYS A 88 8.91 1.36 14.28
CA LYS A 88 7.84 1.30 15.30
C LYS A 88 6.45 1.56 14.69
N MET A 89 6.41 2.25 13.57
CA MET A 89 5.23 2.41 12.73
C MET A 89 5.57 2.16 11.27
N ASP A 90 4.57 1.77 10.48
CA ASP A 90 4.70 1.69 9.03
C ASP A 90 4.33 3.00 8.31
N ASP A 91 4.54 3.05 6.99
CA ASP A 91 4.28 4.24 6.17
C ASP A 91 2.81 4.67 6.17
N THR A 92 1.87 3.72 6.28
CA THR A 92 0.44 4.00 6.28
C THR A 92 0.03 4.63 7.60
N GLN A 93 0.49 4.07 8.73
CA GLN A 93 0.30 4.66 10.06
C GLN A 93 0.88 6.07 10.11
N TYR A 94 2.13 6.24 9.67
CA TYR A 94 2.81 7.53 9.60
C TYR A 94 1.98 8.57 8.83
N ARG A 95 1.51 8.22 7.63
CA ARG A 95 0.73 9.12 6.78
C ARG A 95 -0.59 9.55 7.43
N LEU A 96 -1.35 8.59 7.98
CA LEU A 96 -2.64 8.85 8.63
C LEU A 96 -2.49 9.78 9.84
N LEU A 97 -1.43 9.56 10.63
CA LEU A 97 -1.07 10.41 11.76
C LEU A 97 -0.62 11.81 11.30
N LEU A 98 0.27 11.89 10.30
CA LEU A 98 0.75 13.15 9.75
C LEU A 98 -0.39 14.01 9.18
N ARG A 99 -1.40 13.38 8.57
CA ARG A 99 -2.58 14.08 8.06
C ARG A 99 -3.40 14.73 9.18
N THR A 100 -3.51 14.02 10.30
CA THR A 100 -4.28 14.45 11.48
C THR A 100 -3.50 15.44 12.35
N MET A 101 -2.16 15.40 12.34
CA MET A 101 -1.26 16.24 13.12
C MET A 101 -1.61 17.74 13.07
N LYS A 102 -1.77 18.31 11.86
CA LYS A 102 -2.07 19.74 11.72
C LYS A 102 -3.39 20.13 12.37
N SER A 103 -4.39 19.25 12.28
CA SER A 103 -5.69 19.42 12.91
C SER A 103 -5.55 19.36 14.44
N PHE A 104 -4.81 18.37 14.93
CA PHE A 104 -4.48 18.18 16.34
C PHE A 104 -3.79 19.41 16.95
N GLU A 105 -2.66 19.85 16.39
CA GLU A 105 -1.88 20.99 16.92
C GLU A 105 -2.66 22.31 16.91
N LYS A 106 -3.36 22.61 15.80
CA LYS A 106 -4.14 23.84 15.70
C LYS A 106 -5.35 23.83 16.62
N SER A 107 -5.99 22.68 16.82
CA SER A 107 -7.11 22.56 17.77
C SER A 107 -6.68 22.88 19.21
N LYS A 108 -5.41 22.64 19.57
CA LYS A 108 -4.87 23.05 20.87
C LYS A 108 -4.69 24.56 20.99
N LYS A 109 -4.28 25.24 19.90
CA LYS A 109 -4.02 26.69 19.86
C LYS A 109 -5.28 27.55 19.75
N GLU A 110 -6.28 27.11 18.99
CA GLU A 110 -7.46 27.92 18.62
C GLU A 110 -8.61 27.90 19.64
N LYS A 111 -8.36 27.38 20.85
CA LYS A 111 -9.34 27.26 21.95
C LYS A 111 -10.02 28.57 22.34
N PHE A 112 -9.53 29.73 21.89
CA PHE A 112 -9.99 31.04 22.33
C PHE A 112 -11.06 31.67 21.41
N LEU A 113 -11.15 31.30 20.13
CA LEU A 113 -12.07 31.95 19.21
C LEU A 113 -13.49 31.34 19.27
N VAL A 114 -14.51 32.19 19.42
CA VAL A 114 -15.92 31.80 19.34
C VAL A 114 -16.41 32.04 17.90
N PRO A 115 -16.93 31.03 17.19
CA PRO A 115 -17.41 31.22 15.83
C PRO A 115 -18.72 32.04 15.81
N LEU A 116 -18.91 32.85 14.78
CA LEU A 116 -20.20 33.52 14.52
C LEU A 116 -21.32 32.51 14.28
N ASN A 117 -22.52 32.79 14.80
CA ASN A 117 -23.71 31.94 14.65
C ASN A 117 -24.29 32.05 13.22
N PRO A 118 -24.26 30.98 12.41
CA PRO A 118 -24.76 31.04 11.04
C PRO A 118 -26.23 30.65 10.96
N THR A 119 -26.93 31.22 9.99
CA THR A 119 -28.23 30.70 9.53
C THR A 119 -27.99 29.53 8.57
N VAL A 120 -28.55 28.36 8.90
CA VAL A 120 -28.45 27.14 8.09
C VAL A 120 -29.87 26.65 7.81
N LYS A 121 -30.24 26.55 6.54
CA LYS A 121 -31.50 25.91 6.13
C LYS A 121 -31.36 24.39 6.31
N ASP A 122 -32.43 23.74 6.75
CA ASP A 122 -32.50 22.28 6.92
C ASP A 122 -31.47 21.70 7.90
N PHE A 123 -31.16 22.44 8.97
CA PHE A 123 -30.32 21.92 10.05
C PHE A 123 -31.02 20.75 10.76
N ARG A 124 -30.34 19.61 10.84
CA ARG A 124 -30.80 18.40 11.55
C ARG A 124 -29.85 18.13 12.71
N SER A 125 -30.38 17.98 13.92
CA SER A 125 -29.58 17.64 15.11
C SER A 125 -29.14 16.17 15.13
N GLN A 126 -29.96 15.27 14.58
CA GLN A 126 -29.77 13.81 14.64
C GLN A 126 -28.34 13.32 14.30
N PRO A 127 -27.65 13.82 13.25
CA PRO A 127 -26.27 13.40 12.96
C PRO A 127 -25.28 13.74 14.07
N PHE A 128 -25.49 14.85 14.77
CA PHE A 128 -24.65 15.25 15.91
C PHE A 128 -24.95 14.40 17.15
N ASP A 129 -26.21 14.04 17.38
CA ASP A 129 -26.59 13.12 18.46
C ASP A 129 -25.99 11.72 18.22
N ASN A 130 -26.03 11.23 16.98
CA ASN A 130 -25.38 9.98 16.59
C ASN A 130 -23.86 10.04 16.81
N PHE A 131 -23.23 11.15 16.43
CA PHE A 131 -21.81 11.39 16.64
C PHE A 131 -21.43 11.36 18.14
N GLN A 132 -22.19 12.03 19.01
CA GLN A 132 -21.94 12.02 20.45
C GLN A 132 -22.07 10.61 21.03
N ARG A 133 -23.17 9.90 20.72
CA ARG A 133 -23.38 8.51 21.17
C ARG A 133 -22.26 7.58 20.70
N ALA A 134 -21.74 7.80 19.49
CA ALA A 134 -20.60 7.03 19.00
C ALA A 134 -19.34 7.28 19.83
N GLN A 135 -19.04 8.54 20.16
CA GLN A 135 -17.93 8.90 21.05
C GLN A 135 -18.09 8.30 22.45
N GLU A 136 -19.29 8.37 23.04
CA GLU A 136 -19.60 7.78 24.35
C GLU A 136 -19.41 6.26 24.39
N ARG A 137 -19.66 5.58 23.27
CA ARG A 137 -19.40 4.14 23.09
C ARG A 137 -17.92 3.80 22.89
N GLY A 138 -17.02 4.78 22.95
CA GLY A 138 -15.58 4.59 22.78
C GLY A 138 -15.13 4.51 21.32
N LEU A 139 -15.94 4.98 20.36
CA LEU A 139 -15.52 5.02 18.97
C LEU A 139 -14.46 6.11 18.76
N CYS A 140 -13.41 5.82 17.97
CA CYS A 140 -12.38 6.81 17.67
C CYS A 140 -12.97 8.07 17.03
N PHE A 141 -12.45 9.23 17.44
CA PHE A 141 -12.93 10.55 17.00
C PHE A 141 -13.00 10.66 15.47
N ASN A 142 -11.93 10.25 14.77
CA ASN A 142 -11.83 10.37 13.32
C ASN A 142 -12.89 9.50 12.61
N LEU A 143 -13.16 8.30 13.12
CA LEU A 143 -14.16 7.39 12.58
C LEU A 143 -15.58 7.95 12.78
N ALA A 144 -15.87 8.48 13.97
CA ALA A 144 -17.13 9.16 14.24
C ALA A 144 -17.29 10.42 13.37
N ALA A 145 -16.21 11.18 13.18
CA ALA A 145 -16.21 12.37 12.33
C ALA A 145 -16.49 12.02 10.86
N MET A 146 -15.89 10.95 10.33
CA MET A 146 -16.20 10.47 8.97
C MET A 146 -17.67 10.08 8.82
N SER A 147 -18.23 9.38 9.81
CA SER A 147 -19.65 9.01 9.84
C SER A 147 -20.55 10.25 9.85
N LEU A 148 -20.23 11.24 10.70
CA LEU A 148 -20.92 12.53 10.74
C LEU A 148 -20.88 13.26 9.39
N PHE A 149 -19.71 13.33 8.74
CA PHE A 149 -19.59 14.00 7.44
C PHE A 149 -20.39 13.29 6.33
N LYS A 150 -20.45 11.96 6.36
CA LYS A 150 -21.29 11.17 5.46
C LYS A 150 -22.79 11.45 5.70
N GLU A 151 -23.23 11.45 6.96
CA GLU A 151 -24.63 11.72 7.33
C GLU A 151 -25.08 13.15 6.99
N LEU A 152 -24.18 14.13 7.13
CA LEU A 152 -24.48 15.51 6.72
C LEU A 152 -24.66 15.65 5.20
N ALA A 153 -24.00 14.79 4.41
CA ALA A 153 -24.02 14.82 2.94
C ALA A 153 -23.68 16.21 2.35
N GLN A 154 -22.83 16.98 3.04
CA GLN A 154 -22.43 18.33 2.62
C GLN A 154 -20.97 18.39 2.19
N LYS A 155 -20.72 18.97 1.00
CA LYS A 155 -19.34 19.19 0.50
C LYS A 155 -18.50 20.11 1.41
N LYS A 156 -19.14 21.04 2.12
CA LYS A 156 -18.47 21.96 3.08
C LYS A 156 -19.27 22.03 4.38
N PRO A 157 -19.07 21.10 5.33
CA PRO A 157 -19.93 20.98 6.52
C PRO A 157 -19.71 22.09 7.56
N ILE A 158 -18.75 23.00 7.35
CA ILE A 158 -18.32 24.01 8.35
C ILE A 158 -19.49 24.86 8.89
N LYS A 159 -20.47 25.23 8.05
CA LYS A 159 -21.64 26.00 8.51
C LYS A 159 -22.52 25.20 9.47
N PHE A 160 -22.73 23.91 9.19
CA PHE A 160 -23.49 22.99 10.05
C PHE A 160 -22.74 22.78 11.37
N LEU A 161 -21.42 22.58 11.34
CA LEU A 161 -20.61 22.47 12.55
C LEU A 161 -20.72 23.71 13.45
N LYS A 162 -20.69 24.90 12.86
CA LYS A 162 -20.87 26.16 13.60
C LYS A 162 -22.26 26.23 14.25
N LYS A 163 -23.31 25.88 13.51
CA LYS A 163 -24.68 25.87 14.02
C LYS A 163 -24.85 24.88 15.17
N ALA A 164 -24.31 23.67 15.03
CA ALA A 164 -24.31 22.65 16.08
C ALA A 164 -23.60 23.10 17.37
N TYR A 165 -22.51 23.85 17.25
CA TYR A 165 -21.84 24.44 18.41
C TYR A 165 -22.73 25.46 19.15
N HIS A 166 -23.48 26.30 18.41
CA HIS A 166 -24.40 27.29 19.00
C HIS A 166 -25.68 26.66 19.57
N GLU A 167 -26.05 25.47 19.11
CA GLU A 167 -27.15 24.67 19.67
C GLU A 167 -26.66 23.69 20.75
N GLU A 168 -25.41 23.82 21.22
CA GLU A 168 -24.81 23.00 22.29
C GLU A 168 -24.73 21.49 21.97
N LEU A 169 -24.93 21.10 20.71
CA LEU A 169 -24.82 19.73 20.24
C LEU A 169 -23.37 19.24 20.12
N ILE A 170 -22.39 20.14 20.16
CA ILE A 170 -20.97 19.79 20.22
C ILE A 170 -20.19 20.78 21.07
N SER A 171 -19.19 20.29 21.79
CA SER A 171 -18.31 21.16 22.58
C SER A 171 -17.47 22.09 21.70
N LYS A 172 -16.96 23.18 22.28
CA LYS A 172 -16.02 24.10 21.60
C LYS A 172 -14.80 23.36 21.04
N ARG A 173 -14.24 22.41 21.81
CA ARG A 173 -13.08 21.61 21.39
C ARG A 173 -13.44 20.74 20.18
N THR A 174 -14.56 20.04 20.26
CA THR A 174 -15.08 19.18 19.19
C THR A 174 -15.32 19.97 17.91
N TYR A 175 -15.90 21.17 18.00
CA TYR A 175 -16.09 22.07 16.86
C TYR A 175 -14.77 22.35 16.14
N TRP A 176 -13.72 22.75 16.86
CA TRP A 176 -12.43 23.09 16.25
C TRP A 176 -11.76 21.88 15.61
N MET A 177 -11.84 20.71 16.25
CA MET A 177 -11.34 19.46 15.68
C MET A 177 -12.07 19.09 14.39
N LEU A 178 -13.42 19.06 14.40
CA LEU A 178 -14.23 18.75 13.21
C LEU A 178 -14.03 19.77 12.09
N LYS A 179 -13.96 21.07 12.43
CA LYS A 179 -13.72 22.14 11.45
C LYS A 179 -12.40 21.93 10.72
N ARG A 180 -11.34 21.55 11.44
CA ARG A 180 -10.00 21.37 10.88
C ARG A 180 -9.93 20.10 10.02
N LEU A 181 -10.53 19.00 10.47
CA LEU A 181 -10.70 17.80 9.64
C LEU A 181 -11.46 18.11 8.35
N ALA A 182 -12.54 18.90 8.41
CA ALA A 182 -13.29 19.32 7.24
C ALA A 182 -12.50 20.22 6.28
N GLN A 183 -11.59 21.07 6.80
CA GLN A 183 -10.74 21.95 5.99
C GLN A 183 -9.59 21.22 5.30
N GLU A 184 -9.10 20.15 5.92
CA GLU A 184 -8.05 19.28 5.36
C GLU A 184 -8.66 18.16 4.49
N ASP A 185 -9.95 18.25 4.13
CA ASP A 185 -10.66 17.25 3.35
C ASP A 185 -10.54 15.82 3.90
N TYR A 186 -10.42 15.67 5.23
CA TYR A 186 -10.22 14.37 5.88
C TYR A 186 -11.36 13.38 5.59
N HIS A 187 -12.57 13.89 5.34
CA HIS A 187 -13.74 13.09 4.93
C HIS A 187 -13.58 12.41 3.56
N LEU A 188 -12.59 12.81 2.76
CA LEU A 188 -12.23 12.17 1.49
C LEU A 188 -11.13 11.12 1.65
N GLU A 189 -10.57 10.98 2.86
CA GLU A 189 -9.57 9.94 3.12
C GLU A 189 -10.26 8.57 3.01
N PRO A 190 -9.58 7.58 2.42
CA PRO A 190 -10.17 6.28 2.18
C PRO A 190 -10.38 5.47 3.47
N GLN A 191 -9.52 5.68 4.48
CA GLN A 191 -9.53 4.91 5.72
C GLN A 191 -8.98 5.74 6.88
N THR A 192 -9.40 5.38 8.10
CA THR A 192 -8.82 5.84 9.37
C THR A 192 -7.73 4.90 9.87
N LEU A 193 -6.93 5.34 10.85
CA LEU A 193 -5.96 4.49 11.55
C LEU A 193 -6.64 3.31 12.26
N ALA A 194 -7.82 3.55 12.84
CA ALA A 194 -8.56 2.52 13.55
C ALA A 194 -9.05 1.41 12.60
N GLU A 195 -9.58 1.78 11.43
CA GLU A 195 -9.97 0.82 10.39
C GLU A 195 -8.75 0.04 9.88
N TYR A 196 -7.67 0.75 9.57
CA TYR A 196 -6.43 0.15 9.12
C TYR A 196 -5.88 -0.90 10.11
N LEU A 197 -5.76 -0.54 11.39
CA LEU A 197 -5.26 -1.44 12.43
C LEU A 197 -6.19 -2.63 12.67
N LYS A 198 -7.50 -2.43 12.56
CA LYS A 198 -8.49 -3.51 12.66
C LYS A 198 -8.33 -4.52 11.53
N GLU A 199 -8.11 -4.06 10.31
CA GLU A 199 -7.85 -4.95 9.16
C GLU A 199 -6.53 -5.69 9.31
N GLN A 200 -5.46 -4.99 9.71
CA GLN A 200 -4.17 -5.63 9.99
C GLN A 200 -4.28 -6.70 11.08
N ALA A 201 -4.98 -6.41 12.18
CA ALA A 201 -5.21 -7.38 13.26
C ALA A 201 -6.00 -8.60 12.78
N PHE A 202 -7.02 -8.38 11.94
CA PHE A 202 -7.80 -9.47 11.35
C PHE A 202 -6.93 -10.37 10.46
N LEU A 203 -6.15 -9.79 9.54
CA LEU A 203 -5.27 -10.54 8.64
C LEU A 203 -4.18 -11.29 9.43
N THR A 204 -3.61 -10.66 10.46
CA THR A 204 -2.66 -11.30 11.37
C THR A 204 -3.25 -12.54 12.04
N LYS A 205 -4.50 -12.45 12.49
CA LYS A 205 -5.19 -13.56 13.14
C LYS A 205 -5.51 -14.69 12.17
N GLN A 206 -5.87 -14.38 10.92
CA GLN A 206 -6.17 -15.38 9.91
C GLN A 206 -4.93 -16.09 9.36
N PHE A 207 -3.78 -15.42 9.36
CA PHE A 207 -2.53 -15.96 8.83
C PHE A 207 -1.43 -15.93 9.91
N PRO A 208 -1.44 -16.88 10.88
CA PRO A 208 -0.48 -16.91 11.97
C PRO A 208 0.95 -17.23 11.51
N GLU A 209 1.10 -18.03 10.45
CA GLU A 209 2.40 -18.40 9.84
C GLU A 209 2.91 -17.37 8.81
N ARG A 210 2.42 -16.13 8.89
CA ARG A 210 2.79 -15.09 7.93
C ARG A 210 4.28 -14.74 8.02
N LEU A 211 4.88 -14.44 6.87
CA LEU A 211 6.20 -13.85 6.81
C LEU A 211 6.21 -12.47 7.45
N ASP A 212 7.34 -12.09 8.05
CA ASP A 212 7.49 -10.78 8.66
C ASP A 212 7.41 -9.67 7.60
N ILE A 213 6.56 -8.68 7.85
CA ILE A 213 6.23 -7.61 6.90
C ILE A 213 7.34 -6.56 6.96
N LYS A 214 8.38 -6.75 6.16
CA LYS A 214 9.47 -5.77 6.01
C LYS A 214 9.06 -4.65 5.06
N GLY A 215 9.33 -3.40 5.44
CA GLY A 215 9.03 -2.23 4.61
C GLY A 215 9.74 -2.29 3.26
N THR A 216 8.97 -2.21 2.17
CA THR A 216 9.50 -2.24 0.80
C THR A 216 9.04 -1.06 -0.04
N ASN A 217 9.91 -0.65 -0.96
CA ASN A 217 9.63 0.42 -1.91
C ASN A 217 8.41 0.09 -2.79
N PHE A 218 8.17 -1.19 -3.12
CA PHE A 218 7.02 -1.56 -3.94
C PHE A 218 5.71 -1.17 -3.25
N ILE A 219 5.58 -1.51 -1.98
CA ILE A 219 4.36 -1.29 -1.20
C ILE A 219 4.24 0.17 -0.73
N SER A 220 5.36 0.79 -0.35
CA SER A 220 5.41 2.18 0.10
C SER A 220 5.29 3.20 -1.05
N SER A 221 5.65 2.81 -2.27
CA SER A 221 5.56 3.70 -3.44
C SER A 221 4.13 4.08 -3.78
N ARG A 222 3.98 5.30 -4.30
CA ARG A 222 2.72 5.78 -4.85
C ARG A 222 2.57 5.29 -6.28
N ARG A 223 1.38 4.79 -6.64
CA ARG A 223 1.01 4.53 -8.03
C ARG A 223 1.03 5.86 -8.81
N ASP A 224 1.44 5.87 -10.07
CA ASP A 224 1.60 7.09 -10.87
C ASP A 224 0.39 8.04 -10.72
N LYS A 225 0.62 9.25 -10.18
CA LYS A 225 -0.35 10.32 -9.81
C LYS A 225 -1.22 10.09 -8.57
N SER A 226 -1.18 8.91 -7.95
CA SER A 226 -1.88 8.64 -6.68
C SER A 226 -1.24 9.38 -5.50
N LYS A 227 -2.08 9.83 -4.55
CA LYS A 227 -1.63 10.37 -3.25
C LYS A 227 -1.38 9.28 -2.21
N VAL A 228 -1.89 8.07 -2.44
CA VAL A 228 -1.86 6.95 -1.50
C VAL A 228 -0.88 5.87 -1.96
N SER A 229 -0.33 5.13 -1.00
CA SER A 229 0.55 3.98 -1.25
C SER A 229 -0.25 2.80 -1.81
N ARG A 230 0.44 1.77 -2.36
CA ARG A 230 -0.24 0.56 -2.86
C ARG A 230 -0.96 -0.20 -1.74
N ARG A 231 -0.34 -0.32 -0.56
CA ARG A 231 -0.96 -0.92 0.64
C ARG A 231 -2.26 -0.23 1.01
N GLU A 232 -2.22 1.10 1.08
CA GLU A 232 -3.40 1.87 1.44
C GLU A 232 -4.50 1.75 0.38
N ALA A 233 -4.15 1.83 -0.90
CA ALA A 233 -5.11 1.65 -1.97
C ALA A 233 -5.79 0.27 -1.92
N LEU A 234 -5.05 -0.78 -1.55
CA LEU A 234 -5.60 -2.12 -1.37
C LEU A 234 -6.63 -2.16 -0.24
N LEU A 235 -6.23 -1.77 0.97
CA LEU A 235 -7.05 -1.85 2.18
C LEU A 235 -8.30 -0.96 2.10
N ALA A 236 -8.16 0.19 1.46
CA ALA A 236 -9.28 1.07 1.15
C ALA A 236 -10.33 0.48 0.20
N LYS A 237 -9.86 -0.32 -0.76
CA LYS A 237 -10.66 -0.77 -1.92
C LYS A 237 -11.30 -2.12 -1.68
N TYR A 238 -10.66 -2.98 -0.89
CA TYR A 238 -11.05 -4.36 -0.72
C TYR A 238 -11.39 -4.67 0.73
N ASN A 239 -12.49 -5.36 0.95
CA ASN A 239 -12.78 -5.94 2.24
C ASN A 239 -11.85 -7.15 2.53
N GLN A 240 -11.86 -7.59 3.77
CA GLN A 240 -11.01 -8.67 4.27
C GLN A 240 -11.16 -9.98 3.47
N PHE A 241 -12.37 -10.37 3.07
CA PHE A 241 -12.60 -11.59 2.30
C PHE A 241 -12.09 -11.48 0.87
N GLN A 242 -12.25 -10.31 0.25
CA GLN A 242 -11.68 -10.01 -1.06
C GLN A 242 -10.14 -10.11 -1.01
N ILE A 243 -9.50 -9.54 0.02
CA ILE A 243 -8.03 -9.63 0.20
C ILE A 243 -7.59 -11.10 0.33
N ILE A 244 -8.29 -11.91 1.13
CA ILE A 244 -8.01 -13.34 1.28
C ILE A 244 -8.16 -14.07 -0.06
N TYR A 245 -9.19 -13.73 -0.86
CA TYR A 245 -9.40 -14.34 -2.16
C TYR A 245 -8.28 -13.96 -3.15
N LEU A 246 -7.86 -12.69 -3.17
CA LEU A 246 -6.75 -12.21 -3.99
C LEU A 246 -5.44 -12.92 -3.63
N ARG A 247 -5.15 -13.11 -2.32
CA ARG A 247 -4.03 -13.95 -1.86
C ARG A 247 -4.09 -15.36 -2.45
N GLY A 248 -5.28 -15.97 -2.49
CA GLY A 248 -5.47 -17.31 -3.05
C GLY A 248 -5.04 -17.45 -4.51
N MET A 249 -5.17 -16.38 -5.31
CA MET A 249 -4.65 -16.35 -6.68
C MET A 249 -3.13 -16.43 -6.72
N THR A 250 -2.45 -15.66 -5.85
CA THR A 250 -0.99 -15.71 -5.76
C THR A 250 -0.52 -17.08 -5.29
N GLN A 251 -1.22 -17.71 -4.34
CA GLN A 251 -0.91 -19.08 -3.93
C GLN A 251 -1.00 -20.06 -5.11
N ARG A 252 -2.07 -20.00 -5.91
CA ARG A 252 -2.21 -20.85 -7.10
C ARG A 252 -1.12 -20.56 -8.13
N LEU A 253 -0.78 -19.29 -8.35
CA LEU A 253 0.33 -18.91 -9.23
C LEU A 253 1.64 -19.52 -8.74
N LEU A 254 1.99 -19.36 -7.46
CA LEU A 254 3.22 -19.91 -6.89
C LEU A 254 3.24 -21.44 -6.97
N ASN A 255 2.12 -22.12 -6.67
CA ASN A 255 2.02 -23.56 -6.80
C ASN A 255 2.25 -24.03 -8.24
N ARG A 256 1.71 -23.32 -9.25
CA ARG A 256 1.95 -23.63 -10.67
C ARG A 256 3.40 -23.37 -11.09
N LEU A 257 4.04 -22.35 -10.56
CA LEU A 257 5.43 -22.02 -10.87
C LEU A 257 6.44 -22.94 -10.17
N ASN A 258 6.07 -23.49 -9.02
CA ASN A 258 6.93 -24.36 -8.21
C ASN A 258 6.62 -25.86 -8.37
N ALA A 259 5.61 -26.22 -9.17
CA ALA A 259 5.33 -27.62 -9.46
C ALA A 259 6.53 -28.24 -10.20
N ASP A 260 6.96 -29.43 -9.77
CA ASP A 260 8.07 -30.15 -10.40
C ASP A 260 7.77 -30.44 -11.88
N GLU A 261 6.51 -30.80 -12.17
CA GLU A 261 5.97 -30.98 -13.51
C GLU A 261 4.52 -30.47 -13.58
N VAL A 262 4.13 -29.94 -14.74
CA VAL A 262 2.74 -29.62 -15.05
C VAL A 262 2.33 -30.43 -16.26
N ILE A 263 1.34 -31.31 -16.06
CA ILE A 263 0.81 -32.20 -17.09
C ILE A 263 -0.57 -31.70 -17.50
N ILE A 264 -0.78 -31.49 -18.80
CA ILE A 264 -2.09 -31.22 -19.38
C ILE A 264 -2.64 -32.55 -19.90
N ASN A 265 -3.74 -33.00 -19.30
CA ASN A 265 -4.46 -34.19 -19.76
C ASN A 265 -5.54 -33.77 -20.75
N VAL A 266 -5.48 -34.31 -21.97
CA VAL A 266 -6.54 -34.17 -22.97
C VAL A 266 -7.49 -35.37 -22.80
N ILE A 267 -8.70 -35.09 -22.33
CA ILE A 267 -9.72 -36.12 -22.07
C ILE A 267 -10.73 -36.08 -23.22
N ILE A 268 -10.97 -37.23 -23.85
CA ILE A 268 -12.03 -37.45 -24.84
C ILE A 268 -12.83 -38.67 -24.37
N ASP A 269 -14.15 -38.54 -24.28
CA ASP A 269 -15.06 -39.61 -23.86
C ASP A 269 -14.67 -40.31 -22.53
N ASP A 270 -14.31 -39.51 -21.52
CA ASP A 270 -13.87 -39.95 -20.19
C ASP A 270 -12.55 -40.76 -20.15
N GLU A 271 -11.80 -40.83 -21.26
CA GLU A 271 -10.47 -41.44 -21.32
C GLU A 271 -9.37 -40.37 -21.56
N SER A 272 -8.24 -40.48 -20.84
CA SER A 272 -7.07 -39.63 -21.06
C SER A 272 -6.36 -40.07 -22.35
N VAL A 273 -6.45 -39.25 -23.39
CA VAL A 273 -5.93 -39.58 -24.73
C VAL A 273 -4.51 -39.07 -24.92
N GLU A 274 -4.14 -37.97 -24.28
CA GLU A 274 -2.81 -37.36 -24.41
C GLU A 274 -2.39 -36.67 -23.11
N GLU A 275 -1.15 -36.92 -22.68
CA GLU A 275 -0.51 -36.23 -21.57
C GLU A 275 0.61 -35.34 -22.12
N ILE A 276 0.43 -34.03 -22.02
CA ILE A 276 1.43 -33.05 -22.44
C ILE A 276 2.17 -32.57 -21.19
N ILE A 277 3.42 -33.00 -21.02
CA ILE A 277 4.32 -32.50 -19.97
C ILE A 277 4.88 -31.16 -20.43
N LEU A 278 4.61 -30.10 -19.68
CA LEU A 278 5.06 -28.75 -20.02
C LEU A 278 6.53 -28.57 -19.61
N ASP A 279 7.32 -28.07 -20.55
CA ASP A 279 8.66 -27.56 -20.24
C ASP A 279 8.55 -26.35 -19.29
N PRO A 280 9.59 -26.01 -18.51
CA PRO A 280 9.55 -24.89 -17.55
C PRO A 280 9.12 -23.55 -18.16
N MET A 281 9.42 -23.32 -19.45
CA MET A 281 8.98 -22.13 -20.18
C MET A 281 7.47 -22.17 -20.50
N GLU A 282 6.94 -23.33 -20.87
CA GLU A 282 5.52 -23.53 -21.16
C GLU A 282 4.69 -23.52 -19.88
N GLN A 283 5.21 -24.09 -18.79
CA GLN A 283 4.64 -24.00 -17.45
C GLN A 283 4.49 -22.54 -17.01
N TYR A 284 5.49 -21.71 -17.24
CA TYR A 284 5.41 -20.27 -16.97
C TYR A 284 4.33 -19.57 -17.82
N ARG A 285 4.30 -19.83 -19.14
CA ARG A 285 3.28 -19.28 -20.04
C ARG A 285 1.87 -19.73 -19.67
N PHE A 286 1.72 -20.99 -19.28
CA PHE A 286 0.47 -21.56 -18.81
C PHE A 286 0.01 -20.91 -17.51
N ALA A 287 0.89 -20.84 -16.50
CA ALA A 287 0.59 -20.17 -15.23
C ALA A 287 0.16 -18.72 -15.45
N ALA A 288 0.83 -18.01 -16.36
CA ALA A 288 0.47 -16.66 -16.74
C ALA A 288 -0.91 -16.57 -17.41
N LYS A 289 -1.18 -17.40 -18.43
CA LYS A 289 -2.49 -17.46 -19.11
C LYS A 289 -3.63 -17.75 -18.11
N MET A 290 -3.39 -18.63 -17.15
CA MET A 290 -4.34 -18.94 -16.09
C MET A 290 -4.60 -17.75 -15.17
N VAL A 291 -3.58 -16.97 -14.80
CA VAL A 291 -3.80 -15.75 -13.99
C VAL A 291 -4.63 -14.71 -14.76
N ARG A 292 -4.48 -14.57 -16.09
CA ARG A 292 -5.36 -13.68 -16.89
C ARG A 292 -6.80 -14.13 -16.83
N LYS A 293 -7.01 -15.43 -17.06
CA LYS A 293 -8.34 -16.03 -17.00
C LYS A 293 -8.95 -15.78 -15.63
N GLU A 294 -8.23 -16.08 -14.55
CA GLU A 294 -8.71 -15.84 -13.18
C GLU A 294 -8.98 -14.36 -12.87
N LEU A 295 -8.16 -13.42 -13.36
CA LEU A 295 -8.41 -11.98 -13.23
C LEU A 295 -9.65 -11.53 -14.03
N GLY A 296 -9.91 -12.13 -15.20
CA GLY A 296 -11.12 -11.89 -15.97
C GLY A 296 -12.36 -12.47 -15.28
N ASP A 297 -12.25 -13.71 -14.79
CA ASP A 297 -13.33 -14.41 -14.07
C ASP A 297 -13.69 -13.68 -12.77
N LEU A 298 -12.70 -13.10 -12.09
CA LEU A 298 -12.90 -12.27 -10.91
C LEU A 298 -13.89 -11.12 -11.15
N GLN A 299 -13.85 -10.48 -12.32
CA GLN A 299 -14.76 -9.39 -12.65
C GLN A 299 -16.21 -9.86 -12.80
N MET A 300 -16.43 -11.17 -13.02
CA MET A 300 -17.74 -11.79 -13.15
C MET A 300 -18.26 -12.36 -11.82
N MET A 301 -17.43 -12.40 -10.77
CA MET A 301 -17.85 -12.89 -9.46
C MET A 301 -18.59 -11.79 -8.69
N ASN A 302 -19.74 -12.14 -8.10
CA ASN A 302 -20.51 -11.24 -7.21
C ASN A 302 -19.65 -10.66 -6.07
N LEU A 303 -18.60 -11.38 -5.64
CA LEU A 303 -17.68 -10.92 -4.60
C LEU A 303 -16.90 -9.65 -5.00
N PHE A 304 -16.70 -9.38 -6.30
CA PHE A 304 -15.94 -8.25 -6.82
C PHE A 304 -16.76 -7.33 -7.73
N GLU A 305 -18.09 -7.40 -7.63
CA GLU A 305 -18.99 -6.60 -8.43
C GLU A 305 -18.68 -5.09 -8.29
N GLY A 306 -18.48 -4.41 -9.42
CA GLY A 306 -18.15 -2.98 -9.46
C GLY A 306 -16.71 -2.63 -9.08
N VAL A 307 -15.85 -3.62 -8.82
CA VAL A 307 -14.44 -3.39 -8.43
C VAL A 307 -13.49 -3.88 -9.53
N ASN A 308 -12.71 -2.97 -10.11
CA ASN A 308 -11.72 -3.35 -11.12
C ASN A 308 -10.45 -3.91 -10.46
N VAL A 309 -10.27 -5.22 -10.48
CA VAL A 309 -9.08 -5.89 -9.90
C VAL A 309 -7.89 -5.81 -10.84
N SER A 310 -6.75 -5.30 -10.33
CA SER A 310 -5.47 -5.30 -11.05
C SER A 310 -4.51 -6.34 -10.48
N PHE A 311 -3.52 -6.76 -11.28
CA PHE A 311 -2.49 -7.69 -10.81
C PHE A 311 -1.64 -7.08 -9.67
N GLU A 312 -1.43 -5.76 -9.68
CA GLU A 312 -0.79 -5.06 -8.55
C GLU A 312 -1.59 -5.21 -7.24
N ASP A 313 -2.93 -5.28 -7.32
CA ASP A 313 -3.78 -5.53 -6.14
C ASP A 313 -3.61 -6.96 -5.63
N VAL A 314 -3.49 -7.95 -6.52
CA VAL A 314 -3.21 -9.35 -6.18
C VAL A 314 -1.86 -9.47 -5.46
N LEU A 315 -0.82 -8.84 -6.00
CA LEU A 315 0.50 -8.84 -5.38
C LEU A 315 0.48 -8.14 -4.01
N SER A 316 -0.16 -6.97 -3.91
CA SER A 316 -0.28 -6.25 -2.64
C SER A 316 -1.01 -7.09 -1.58
N ALA A 317 -2.09 -7.79 -1.96
CA ALA A 317 -2.81 -8.69 -1.06
C ALA A 317 -1.95 -9.87 -0.57
N SER A 318 -1.14 -10.47 -1.45
CA SER A 318 -0.22 -11.54 -1.05
C SER A 318 0.84 -11.08 -0.04
N TYR A 319 1.30 -9.84 -0.14
CA TYR A 319 2.19 -9.25 0.84
C TYR A 319 1.49 -8.89 2.15
N GLU A 320 0.30 -8.29 2.10
CA GLU A 320 -0.44 -7.93 3.33
C GLU A 320 -0.82 -9.15 4.17
N THR A 321 -0.97 -10.31 3.51
CA THR A 321 -1.23 -11.59 4.17
C THR A 321 0.04 -12.35 4.53
N GLY A 322 1.22 -11.79 4.23
CA GLY A 322 2.54 -12.38 4.44
C GLY A 322 2.77 -13.71 3.73
N LEU A 323 2.10 -13.93 2.59
CA LEU A 323 2.38 -15.05 1.69
C LEU A 323 3.69 -14.84 0.93
N VAL A 324 3.97 -13.59 0.53
CA VAL A 324 5.14 -13.22 -0.27
C VAL A 324 5.96 -12.18 0.47
N SER A 325 7.27 -12.37 0.51
CA SER A 325 8.17 -11.40 1.11
C SER A 325 8.25 -10.11 0.29
N GLY A 326 8.63 -9.03 0.95
CA GLY A 326 8.86 -7.76 0.29
C GLY A 326 9.86 -7.80 -0.87
N ASP A 327 10.91 -8.61 -0.75
CA ASP A 327 11.96 -8.74 -1.75
C ASP A 327 11.42 -9.47 -3.00
N ASP A 328 10.62 -10.51 -2.78
CA ASP A 328 10.02 -11.32 -3.84
C ASP A 328 8.93 -10.58 -4.61
N LEU A 329 8.22 -9.63 -3.97
CA LEU A 329 7.23 -8.79 -4.64
C LEU A 329 7.79 -8.02 -5.83
N THR A 330 9.02 -7.49 -5.70
CA THR A 330 9.65 -6.73 -6.78
C THR A 330 9.94 -7.63 -7.98
N THR A 331 10.25 -8.90 -7.73
CA THR A 331 10.46 -9.92 -8.76
C THR A 331 9.14 -10.39 -9.36
N LEU A 332 8.08 -10.57 -8.57
CA LEU A 332 6.77 -10.95 -9.10
C LEU A 332 6.08 -9.80 -9.87
N ALA A 333 6.34 -8.55 -9.49
CA ALA A 333 5.86 -7.39 -10.23
C ALA A 333 6.42 -7.31 -11.65
N LEU A 334 7.57 -7.94 -11.92
CA LEU A 334 8.12 -8.04 -13.28
C LEU A 334 7.24 -8.85 -14.22
N VAL A 335 6.47 -9.80 -13.67
CA VAL A 335 5.56 -10.62 -14.47
C VAL A 335 4.59 -9.72 -15.23
N ASP A 336 4.10 -8.62 -14.62
CA ASP A 336 3.15 -7.68 -15.22
C ASP A 336 3.73 -6.81 -16.36
N ASP A 337 4.97 -6.32 -16.19
CA ASP A 337 5.64 -5.45 -17.18
C ASP A 337 5.95 -6.18 -18.50
N VAL A 338 6.25 -7.47 -18.42
CA VAL A 338 6.50 -8.34 -19.59
C VAL A 338 5.17 -8.71 -20.27
N TRP A 339 4.13 -8.80 -19.46
CA TRP A 339 2.79 -9.33 -19.78
C TRP A 339 1.81 -8.31 -20.36
N ASN A 340 1.89 -7.01 -20.05
CA ASN A 340 0.81 -6.08 -20.36
C ASN A 340 0.60 -5.94 -21.89
N PRO A 341 -0.55 -6.36 -22.46
CA PRO A 341 -0.81 -6.31 -23.90
C PRO A 341 -1.04 -4.88 -24.42
N GLU A 342 -1.37 -3.93 -23.54
CA GLU A 342 -1.52 -2.52 -23.88
C GLU A 342 -0.17 -1.83 -24.12
N LEU A 343 0.93 -2.43 -23.64
CA LEU A 343 2.27 -1.92 -23.86
C LEU A 343 2.83 -2.44 -25.17
N THR A 344 3.24 -1.51 -26.03
CA THR A 344 3.96 -1.85 -27.25
C THR A 344 5.31 -2.51 -26.92
N LYS A 345 5.84 -3.35 -27.83
CA LYS A 345 7.17 -3.98 -27.66
C LYS A 345 8.27 -2.96 -27.36
N ALA A 346 8.16 -1.73 -27.88
CA ALA A 346 9.07 -0.63 -27.61
C ALA A 346 8.92 -0.08 -26.18
N GLU A 347 7.71 0.05 -25.66
CA GLU A 347 7.45 0.50 -24.29
C GLU A 347 7.88 -0.54 -23.26
N LYS A 348 7.62 -1.84 -23.52
CA LYS A 348 8.15 -2.95 -22.71
C LYS A 348 9.67 -2.89 -22.64
N ARG A 349 10.36 -2.71 -23.78
CA ARG A 349 11.82 -2.52 -23.85
C ARG A 349 12.31 -1.29 -23.10
N LYS A 350 11.66 -0.14 -23.29
CA LYS A 350 12.06 1.12 -22.65
C LYS A 350 11.88 1.08 -21.13
N ARG A 351 10.79 0.51 -20.64
CA ARG A 351 10.53 0.33 -19.20
C ARG A 351 11.53 -0.63 -18.57
N PHE A 352 11.82 -1.73 -19.26
CA PHE A 352 12.83 -2.70 -18.86
C PHE A 352 14.23 -2.07 -18.78
N ILE A 353 14.71 -1.41 -19.85
CA ILE A 353 16.02 -0.73 -19.87
C ILE A 353 16.09 0.38 -18.80
N ARG A 354 15.01 1.15 -18.60
CA ARG A 354 14.98 2.24 -17.59
C ARG A 354 15.02 1.72 -16.15
N ARG A 355 14.38 0.59 -15.84
CA ARG A 355 14.38 -0.01 -14.49
C ARG A 355 15.64 -0.83 -14.21
N TYR A 356 16.20 -1.49 -15.22
CA TYR A 356 17.27 -2.48 -15.04
C TYR A 356 18.61 -2.07 -15.63
N GLY A 357 18.70 -0.99 -16.42
CA GLY A 357 19.96 -0.50 -16.98
C GLY A 357 21.03 -0.19 -15.92
N THR A 358 20.61 0.18 -14.70
CA THR A 358 21.48 0.35 -13.53
C THR A 358 21.87 -0.97 -12.85
N ILE A 359 21.03 -2.00 -12.91
CA ILE A 359 21.31 -3.34 -12.35
C ILE A 359 22.25 -4.13 -13.27
N PHE A 360 22.12 -3.98 -14.60
CA PHE A 360 23.03 -4.57 -15.59
C PHE A 360 24.49 -4.11 -15.44
N VAL A 361 24.72 -2.93 -14.87
CA VAL A 361 26.07 -2.39 -14.63
C VAL A 361 26.64 -2.87 -13.28
N ALA A 362 25.79 -3.31 -12.35
CA ALA A 362 26.17 -3.62 -10.96
C ALA A 362 26.10 -5.11 -10.59
N ALA A 363 25.41 -5.97 -11.36
CA ALA A 363 25.14 -7.36 -10.96
C ALA A 363 25.90 -8.40 -11.80
N ILE A 364 27.08 -8.77 -11.33
CA ILE A 364 27.61 -10.15 -11.41
C ILE A 364 27.84 -10.55 -9.94
N PRO A 365 27.34 -11.68 -9.40
CA PRO A 365 26.34 -12.65 -9.83
C PRO A 365 25.20 -12.82 -8.78
N THR A 366 23.93 -12.62 -9.11
CA THR A 366 22.83 -12.81 -8.15
C THR A 366 21.75 -13.75 -8.66
N THR A 367 21.71 -14.94 -8.04
CA THR A 367 20.63 -15.95 -8.01
C THR A 367 20.15 -16.56 -9.34
N PHE A 368 20.04 -17.90 -9.36
CA PHE A 368 19.53 -18.69 -10.50
C PHE A 368 18.14 -18.24 -11.02
N TYR A 369 17.29 -17.68 -10.15
CA TYR A 369 15.96 -17.18 -10.51
C TYR A 369 16.02 -15.90 -11.36
N PHE A 370 16.92 -14.98 -11.04
CA PHE A 370 17.11 -13.74 -11.81
C PHE A 370 17.59 -14.03 -13.23
N VAL A 371 18.50 -15.00 -13.39
CA VAL A 371 18.99 -15.44 -14.70
C VAL A 371 17.86 -16.07 -15.51
N LYS A 372 17.03 -16.93 -14.93
CA LYS A 372 15.89 -17.55 -15.63
C LYS A 372 14.87 -16.51 -16.10
N VAL A 373 14.45 -15.59 -15.23
CA VAL A 373 13.51 -14.51 -15.57
C VAL A 373 14.11 -13.56 -16.62
N LEU A 374 15.39 -13.21 -16.50
CA LEU A 374 16.09 -12.38 -17.51
C LEU A 374 16.22 -13.05 -18.88
N SER A 375 16.54 -14.35 -18.90
CA SER A 375 16.65 -15.14 -20.13
C SER A 375 15.31 -15.21 -20.84
N LEU A 376 14.22 -15.38 -20.07
CA LEU A 376 12.85 -15.36 -20.56
C LEU A 376 12.47 -14.00 -21.17
N VAL A 377 12.76 -12.90 -20.49
CA VAL A 377 12.51 -11.55 -21.03
C VAL A 377 13.34 -11.29 -22.29
N GLY A 378 14.60 -11.73 -22.30
CA GLY A 378 15.48 -11.62 -23.48
C GLY A 378 14.94 -12.41 -24.68
N ILE A 379 14.50 -13.64 -24.48
CA ILE A 379 13.98 -14.51 -25.54
C ILE A 379 12.62 -14.00 -26.05
N GLU A 380 11.69 -13.64 -25.16
CA GLU A 380 10.36 -13.16 -25.54
C GLU A 380 10.41 -11.79 -26.25
N MET A 381 11.43 -10.97 -25.96
CA MET A 381 11.72 -9.74 -26.70
C MET A 381 12.31 -9.97 -28.10
N LEU A 382 12.96 -11.12 -28.32
CA LEU A 382 13.64 -11.48 -29.57
C LEU A 382 12.79 -12.38 -30.48
N THR A 383 11.85 -13.14 -29.92
CA THR A 383 10.91 -13.96 -30.71
C THR A 383 9.71 -13.13 -31.14
N GLU A 384 9.45 -13.08 -32.44
CA GLU A 384 8.18 -12.57 -32.95
C GLU A 384 7.05 -13.48 -32.46
N THR A 385 6.14 -12.95 -31.65
CA THR A 385 4.82 -13.54 -31.44
C THR A 385 4.13 -13.62 -32.80
N LYS A 386 4.27 -14.77 -33.48
CA LYS A 386 3.33 -15.14 -34.53
C LYS A 386 1.96 -15.09 -33.88
N GLN A 387 1.05 -14.31 -34.48
CA GLN A 387 -0.35 -14.35 -34.13
C GLN A 387 -0.77 -15.81 -34.31
N GLU A 388 -1.00 -16.52 -33.20
CA GLU A 388 -1.52 -17.88 -33.30
C GLU A 388 -2.86 -17.78 -34.03
N PRO A 389 -3.09 -18.62 -35.06
CA PRO A 389 -4.37 -18.63 -35.74
C PRO A 389 -5.47 -18.86 -34.70
N ALA A 390 -6.63 -18.23 -34.91
CA ALA A 390 -7.78 -18.43 -34.04
C ALA A 390 -8.09 -19.93 -33.98
N ARG A 391 -7.68 -20.58 -32.90
CA ARG A 391 -8.14 -21.92 -32.57
C ARG A 391 -9.53 -21.73 -31.98
N ASP A 392 -10.53 -21.74 -32.87
CA ASP A 392 -11.86 -22.20 -32.50
C ASP A 392 -11.67 -23.59 -31.92
N HIS A 393 -11.73 -23.71 -30.61
CA HIS A 393 -12.33 -24.82 -29.87
C HIS A 393 -12.32 -24.42 -28.39
N SER A 394 -13.52 -24.22 -27.87
CA SER A 394 -13.80 -24.28 -26.44
C SER A 394 -13.26 -25.60 -25.89
N ILE A 395 -12.27 -25.52 -25.01
CA ILE A 395 -11.98 -26.59 -24.07
C ILE A 395 -11.77 -25.93 -22.71
N PHE A 396 -12.90 -25.61 -22.09
CA PHE A 396 -13.14 -25.64 -20.65
C PHE A 396 -14.61 -25.93 -20.44
#